data_AF-A0A350FUX4-F1
#
_entry.id   AF-A0A350FUX4-F1
#
_cell.length_a   1.000
_cell.length_b   1.000
_cell.length_c   1.000
_cell.angle_alpha   90.00
_cell.angle_beta   90.00
_cell.angle_gamma   90.00
#
_symmetry.space_group_name_H-M   'P 1'
#
loop_
_entity.id
_entity.type
_entity.pdbx_description
1 polymer ?
#
loop_
_entity_poly.entity_id
_entity_poly.type
_entity_poly.pdbx_seq_one_letter_code
_entity_poly.pdbx_strand_id
1 'polypeptide(L)'
;MKDTASLSLTLDKLLIKRARVAAAKIGAPLNTVVSQQLQAFLDSFEQSEALGNQNFTILAEFSIGVRSANDAMKALSIRSPAELNRLLAVAKLPKPTVSEHEISRMVEALKTLSSGSET
;
A
#
# COMPACT_ATOMS: atom_id res chain seq x y z
N MET A 1 3.57 -25.80 -22.03
CA MET A 1 3.85 -24.42 -22.50
C MET A 1 3.23 -23.46 -21.50
N LYS A 2 3.95 -22.43 -21.04
CA LYS A 2 3.34 -21.36 -20.25
C LYS A 2 2.52 -20.48 -21.19
N ASP A 3 1.20 -20.44 -20.99
CA ASP A 3 0.34 -19.49 -21.67
C ASP A 3 0.71 -18.08 -21.17
N THR A 4 1.18 -17.22 -22.06
CA THR A 4 1.76 -15.92 -21.70
C THR A 4 1.03 -14.83 -22.47
N ALA A 5 0.40 -13.90 -21.76
CA ALA A 5 -0.30 -12.74 -22.32
C ALA A 5 0.51 -11.45 -22.13
N SER A 6 0.32 -10.47 -23.01
CA SER A 6 0.87 -9.13 -22.85
C SER A 6 -0.06 -8.27 -21.98
N LEU A 7 0.53 -7.47 -21.09
CA LEU A 7 -0.18 -6.54 -20.21
C LEU A 7 0.30 -5.12 -20.49
N SER A 8 -0.62 -4.20 -20.79
CA SER A 8 -0.33 -2.78 -20.95
C SER A 8 -0.78 -2.01 -19.71
N LEU A 9 0.16 -1.35 -19.02
CA LEU A 9 -0.09 -0.53 -17.84
C LEU A 9 0.50 0.86 -18.02
N THR A 10 -0.23 1.87 -17.52
CA THR A 10 0.30 3.23 -17.39
C THR A 10 0.85 3.40 -15.99
N LEU A 11 2.16 3.65 -15.89
CA LEU A 11 2.85 3.91 -14.63
C LEU A 11 3.61 5.23 -14.72
N ASP A 12 3.88 5.82 -13.55
CA ASP A 12 4.69 7.03 -13.46
C ASP A 12 6.10 6.82 -14.06
N LYS A 13 6.58 7.81 -14.83
CA LYS A 13 7.87 7.72 -15.54
C LYS A 13 9.05 7.62 -14.56
N LEU A 14 8.99 8.33 -13.44
CA LEU A 14 10.04 8.28 -12.43
C LEU A 14 10.05 6.92 -11.72
N LEU A 15 8.88 6.34 -11.45
CA LEU A 15 8.75 4.98 -10.93
C LEU A 15 9.41 3.95 -11.88
N ILE A 16 9.09 3.99 -13.17
CA ILE A 16 9.70 3.10 -14.18
C ILE A 16 11.23 3.26 -14.19
N LYS A 17 11.72 4.51 -14.17
CA LYS A 17 13.17 4.79 -14.18
C LYS A 17 13.86 4.20 -12.95
N ARG A 18 13.29 4.40 -11.76
CA ARG A 18 13.82 3.86 -10.49
C ARG A 18 13.80 2.33 -10.47
N ALA A 19 12.70 1.73 -10.93
CA ALA A 19 12.57 0.27 -11.00
C ALA A 19 13.59 -0.35 -11.96
N ARG A 20 13.84 0.27 -13.14
CA ARG A 20 14.88 -0.18 -14.08
C ARG A 20 16.28 -0.16 -13.46
N VAL A 21 16.63 0.92 -12.74
CA VAL A 21 17.92 1.01 -12.05
C VAL A 21 18.05 -0.07 -10.99
N ALA A 22 17.00 -0.32 -10.19
CA ALA A 22 17.01 -1.37 -9.18
C ALA A 22 17.16 -2.76 -9.80
N ALA A 23 16.41 -3.06 -10.87
CA ALA A 23 16.45 -4.33 -11.58
C ALA A 23 17.84 -4.58 -12.20
N ALA A 24 18.45 -3.56 -12.81
CA ALA A 24 19.81 -3.65 -13.36
C ALA A 24 20.86 -3.95 -12.29
N LYS A 25 20.75 -3.35 -11.10
CA LYS A 25 21.68 -3.59 -9.97
C LYS A 25 21.69 -5.04 -9.48
N ILE A 26 20.57 -5.74 -9.62
CA ILE A 26 20.43 -7.16 -9.20
C ILE A 26 20.50 -8.13 -10.40
N GLY A 27 20.81 -7.64 -11.61
CA GLY A 27 20.91 -8.48 -12.80
C GLY A 27 19.58 -9.10 -13.27
N ALA A 28 18.44 -8.52 -12.90
CA ALA A 28 17.12 -9.05 -13.24
C ALA A 28 16.42 -8.23 -14.33
N PRO A 29 15.66 -8.86 -15.25
CA PRO A 29 14.76 -8.13 -16.13
C PRO A 29 13.66 -7.42 -15.33
N LEU A 30 13.29 -6.19 -15.72
CA LEU A 30 12.20 -5.46 -15.07
C LEU A 30 10.90 -6.26 -15.07
N ASN A 31 10.60 -6.96 -16.17
CA ASN A 31 9.41 -7.83 -16.26
C ASN A 31 9.41 -8.90 -15.17
N THR A 32 10.55 -9.55 -14.91
CA THR A 32 10.68 -10.55 -13.84
C THR A 32 10.40 -9.95 -12.48
N VAL A 33 10.94 -8.75 -12.20
CA VAL A 33 10.67 -8.05 -10.93
C VAL A 33 9.17 -7.77 -10.78
N VAL A 34 8.53 -7.20 -11.80
CA VAL A 34 7.10 -6.86 -11.78
C VAL A 34 6.23 -8.11 -11.64
N SER A 35 6.48 -9.16 -12.43
CA SER A 35 5.72 -10.41 -12.35
C SER A 35 5.85 -11.08 -10.99
N GLN A 36 7.04 -11.09 -10.38
CA GLN A 36 7.24 -11.67 -9.04
C GLN A 36 6.52 -10.88 -7.95
N GLN A 37 6.52 -9.55 -8.01
CA GLN A 37 5.77 -8.73 -7.06
C GLN A 37 4.25 -8.92 -7.22
N LEU A 38 3.76 -8.98 -8.46
CA LEU A 38 2.35 -9.28 -8.74
C LEU A 38 1.94 -10.65 -8.21
N GLN A 39 2.77 -11.68 -8.46
CA GLN A 39 2.53 -13.03 -7.95
C GLN A 39 2.47 -13.04 -6.42
N ALA A 40 3.45 -12.44 -5.74
CA ALA A 40 3.49 -12.40 -4.28
C ALA A 40 2.26 -11.70 -3.67
N PHE A 41 1.76 -10.66 -4.33
CA PHE A 41 0.52 -9.98 -3.94
C PHE A 41 -0.69 -10.92 -4.10
N LEU A 42 -0.82 -11.58 -5.25
CA LEU A 42 -1.92 -12.51 -5.53
C LEU A 42 -1.89 -13.71 -4.58
N ASP A 43 -0.74 -14.32 -4.35
CA ASP A 43 -0.59 -15.44 -3.42
C ASP A 43 -1.07 -15.08 -2.02
N SER A 44 -0.73 -13.87 -1.55
CA SER A 44 -1.16 -13.39 -0.22
C SER A 44 -2.66 -13.13 -0.17
N PHE A 45 -3.21 -12.58 -1.26
CA PHE A 45 -4.65 -12.33 -1.39
C PHE A 45 -5.44 -13.65 -1.41
N GLU A 46 -5.06 -14.60 -2.26
CA GLU A 46 -5.72 -15.89 -2.41
C GLU A 46 -5.64 -16.74 -1.13
N GLN A 47 -4.49 -16.73 -0.43
CA GLN A 47 -4.36 -17.38 0.87
C GLN A 47 -5.31 -16.79 1.91
N SER A 48 -5.48 -15.47 1.92
CA SER A 48 -6.39 -14.81 2.85
C SER A 48 -7.86 -15.14 2.57
N GLU A 49 -8.24 -15.18 1.29
CA GLU A 49 -9.59 -15.54 0.85
C GLU A 49 -9.90 -17.02 1.17
N ALA A 50 -8.95 -17.92 0.93
CA ALA A 50 -9.12 -19.34 1.23
C ALA A 50 -9.34 -19.64 2.72
N LEU A 51 -8.79 -18.79 3.60
CA LEU A 51 -8.97 -18.88 5.05
C LEU A 51 -10.21 -18.11 5.55
N GLY A 52 -10.99 -17.49 4.65
CA GLY A 52 -12.11 -16.62 5.00
C GLY A 52 -11.69 -15.37 5.77
N ASN A 53 -10.40 -15.00 5.70
CA ASN A 53 -9.81 -13.92 6.47
C ASN A 53 -9.81 -12.62 5.67
N GLN A 54 -10.83 -11.79 5.91
CA GLN A 54 -10.96 -10.49 5.25
C GLN A 54 -9.91 -9.45 5.67
N ASN A 55 -9.05 -9.75 6.66
CA ASN A 55 -8.07 -8.78 7.16
C ASN A 55 -7.09 -8.35 6.07
N PHE A 56 -6.65 -9.26 5.21
CA PHE A 56 -5.75 -8.89 4.11
C PHE A 56 -6.46 -7.99 3.10
N THR A 57 -7.70 -8.30 2.72
CA THR A 57 -8.52 -7.47 1.83
C THR A 57 -8.70 -6.06 2.38
N ILE A 58 -9.03 -5.93 3.67
CA ILE A 58 -9.15 -4.63 4.34
C ILE A 58 -7.82 -3.86 4.34
N LEU A 59 -6.70 -4.53 4.63
CA LEU A 59 -5.37 -3.92 4.60
C LEU A 59 -4.96 -3.51 3.17
N ALA A 60 -5.30 -4.32 2.17
CA ALA A 60 -5.02 -4.06 0.77
C ALA A 60 -5.80 -2.82 0.30
N GLU A 61 -7.10 -2.76 0.55
CA GLU A 61 -7.95 -1.58 0.27
C GLU A 61 -7.40 -0.31 0.91
N PHE A 62 -6.94 -0.39 2.16
CA PHE A 62 -6.31 0.73 2.84
C PHE A 62 -4.98 1.13 2.17
N SER A 63 -4.14 0.17 1.79
CA SER A 63 -2.81 0.42 1.20
C SER A 63 -2.86 1.19 -0.11
N ILE A 64 -3.93 1.00 -0.90
CA ILE A 64 -4.15 1.67 -2.19
C ILE A 64 -5.11 2.86 -2.10
N GLY A 65 -5.56 3.22 -0.89
CA GLY A 65 -6.41 4.39 -0.65
C GLY A 65 -7.90 4.21 -0.96
N VAL A 66 -8.38 2.98 -1.17
CA VAL A 66 -9.82 2.68 -1.33
C VAL A 66 -10.55 2.84 0.01
N ARG A 67 -9.89 2.48 1.11
CA ARG A 67 -10.43 2.58 2.47
C ARG A 67 -9.65 3.59 3.30
N SER A 68 -10.31 4.36 4.16
CA SER A 68 -9.66 5.29 5.09
C SER A 68 -8.97 4.54 6.25
N ALA A 69 -8.02 5.19 6.92
CA ALA A 69 -7.38 4.60 8.10
C ALA A 69 -8.40 4.29 9.22
N ASN A 70 -9.37 5.16 9.44
CA ASN A 70 -10.39 4.97 10.48
C ASN A 70 -11.30 3.77 10.17
N ASP A 71 -11.71 3.63 8.91
CA ASP A 71 -12.56 2.52 8.49
C ASP A 71 -11.81 1.19 8.52
N ALA A 72 -10.52 1.20 8.15
CA ALA A 72 -9.66 0.02 8.25
C ALA A 72 -9.47 -0.41 9.70
N MET A 73 -9.18 0.53 10.61
CA MET A 73 -9.03 0.24 12.04
C MET A 73 -10.32 -0.33 12.64
N LYS A 74 -11.48 0.25 12.29
CA LYS A 74 -12.80 -0.23 12.73
C LYS A 74 -13.07 -1.65 12.23
N ALA A 75 -12.83 -1.92 10.96
CA ALA A 75 -13.09 -3.24 10.37
C ALA A 75 -12.16 -4.33 10.92
N LEU A 76 -10.90 -3.99 11.20
CA LEU A 76 -9.91 -4.89 11.81
C LEU A 76 -10.04 -4.98 13.35
N SER A 77 -10.96 -4.24 13.96
CA SER A 77 -11.13 -4.15 15.42
C SER A 77 -9.85 -3.74 16.18
N ILE A 78 -9.00 -2.92 15.56
CA ILE A 78 -7.76 -2.39 16.15
C ILE A 78 -7.96 -0.94 16.61
N ARG A 79 -7.22 -0.54 17.65
CA ARG A 79 -7.43 0.77 18.32
C ARG A 79 -6.34 1.80 18.03
N SER A 80 -5.27 1.41 17.34
CA SER A 80 -4.10 2.26 17.14
C SER A 80 -3.65 2.29 15.67
N PRO A 81 -3.36 3.49 15.12
CA PRO A 81 -2.69 3.63 13.84
C PRO A 81 -1.33 2.92 13.79
N ALA A 82 -0.63 2.80 14.93
CA ALA A 82 0.63 2.07 14.99
C ALA A 82 0.45 0.57 14.75
N GLU A 83 -0.68 0.01 15.21
CA GLU A 83 -1.05 -1.38 14.97
C GLU A 83 -1.40 -1.61 13.50
N LEU A 84 -2.14 -0.70 12.88
CA LEU A 84 -2.42 -0.74 11.44
C LEU A 84 -1.13 -0.71 10.60
N ASN A 85 -0.16 0.10 11.00
CA ASN A 85 1.16 0.15 10.35
C ASN A 85 1.95 -1.15 10.49
N ARG A 86 1.88 -1.83 11.65
CA ARG A 86 2.46 -3.17 11.83
C ARG A 86 1.74 -4.20 10.95
N LEU A 87 0.41 -4.07 10.90
CA LEU A 87 -0.54 -4.70 9.96
C LEU A 87 0.06 -4.84 8.56
N LEU A 88 0.25 -3.66 7.97
CA LEU A 88 0.78 -3.49 6.62
C LEU A 88 2.18 -4.08 6.45
N ALA A 89 3.08 -3.87 7.42
CA ALA A 89 4.44 -4.37 7.34
C ALA A 89 4.50 -5.91 7.30
N VAL A 90 3.71 -6.57 8.14
CA VAL A 90 3.61 -8.04 8.15
C VAL A 90 2.99 -8.55 6.85
N ALA A 91 1.97 -7.86 6.35
CA ALA A 91 1.32 -8.17 5.07
C ALA A 91 2.16 -7.80 3.83
N LYS A 92 3.35 -7.20 4.01
CA LYS A 92 4.22 -6.69 2.94
C LYS A 92 3.50 -5.71 1.99
N LEU A 93 2.51 -4.99 2.51
CA LEU A 93 1.76 -3.99 1.76
C LEU A 93 2.44 -2.62 1.86
N PRO A 94 2.39 -1.81 0.79
CA PRO A 94 2.90 -0.45 0.84
C PRO A 94 2.10 0.36 1.86
N LYS A 95 2.75 1.32 2.51
CA LYS A 95 2.03 2.33 3.28
C LYS A 95 1.26 3.22 2.31
N PRO A 96 -0.01 3.56 2.60
CA PRO A 96 -0.74 4.49 1.77
C PRO A 96 0.01 5.80 1.69
N THR A 97 0.29 6.24 0.47
CA THR A 97 0.81 7.57 0.20
C THR A 97 -0.31 8.56 0.44
N VAL A 98 -0.16 9.37 1.49
CA VAL A 98 -1.07 10.49 1.77
C VAL A 98 -0.90 11.50 0.65
N SER A 99 -2.01 11.89 0.01
CA SER A 99 -1.97 12.92 -1.03
C SER A 99 -1.47 14.25 -0.45
N GLU A 100 -0.81 15.08 -1.26
CA GLU A 100 -0.28 16.38 -0.82
C GLU A 100 -1.37 17.31 -0.27
N HIS A 101 -2.59 17.21 -0.82
CA HIS A 101 -3.78 17.90 -0.34
C HIS A 101 -4.17 17.43 1.08
N GLU A 102 -4.10 16.14 1.34
CA GLU A 102 -4.43 15.56 2.63
C GLU A 102 -3.35 15.85 3.68
N ILE A 103 -2.07 15.87 3.30
CA ILE A 103 -0.97 16.38 4.13
C ILE A 103 -1.24 17.84 4.52
N SER A 104 -1.63 18.67 3.55
CA SER A 104 -1.92 20.09 3.80
C SER A 104 -3.07 20.29 4.79
N ARG A 105 -4.17 19.52 4.63
CA ARG A 105 -5.28 19.53 5.61
C ARG A 105 -4.84 19.07 7.00
N MET A 106 -3.99 18.04 7.08
CA MET A 106 -3.48 17.55 8.37
C MET A 106 -2.58 18.58 9.04
N VAL A 107 -1.72 19.27 8.28
CA VAL A 107 -0.87 20.36 8.80
C VAL A 107 -1.72 21.51 9.32
N GLU A 108 -2.79 21.88 8.60
CA GLU A 108 -3.71 22.93 9.03
C GLU A 108 -4.45 22.55 10.32
N ALA A 109 -4.95 21.32 10.43
CA ALA A 109 -5.57 20.81 11.65
C ALA A 109 -4.60 20.77 12.86
N LEU A 110 -3.32 20.48 12.63
CA LEU A 110 -2.31 20.53 13.70
C LEU A 110 -2.02 21.97 14.14
N LYS A 111 -2.00 22.92 13.20
CA LYS A 111 -1.82 24.34 13.52
C LYS A 111 -2.98 24.87 14.37
N THR A 112 -4.23 24.53 14.04
CA THR A 112 -5.39 24.97 14.83
C THR A 112 -5.43 24.35 16.23
N LEU A 113 -4.98 23.10 16.40
CA LEU A 113 -4.83 22.47 17.72
C LEU A 113 -3.73 23.12 18.57
N SER A 114 -2.63 23.55 17.95
CA SER A 114 -1.53 24.24 18.63
C SER A 114 -1.85 25.69 18.97
N SER A 115 -2.71 26.35 18.21
CA SER A 115 -3.18 27.72 18.48
C SER A 115 -4.28 27.79 19.56
N GLY A 116 -4.86 26.66 19.96
CA GLY A 116 -5.92 26.58 20.97
C GLY A 116 -5.44 26.30 22.39
N SER A 117 -4.13 26.20 22.64
CA SER A 117 -3.53 25.88 23.95
C SER A 117 -2.88 27.08 24.67
N GLU A 118 -3.25 28.31 24.30
CA GLU A 118 -2.74 29.57 24.91
C GLU A 118 -3.80 30.34 25.73
N THR A 119 -4.79 29.67 26.34
CA THR A 119 -5.71 30.30 27.30
C THR A 119 -5.71 29.58 28.64
#